data_AF-D6TVZ0-F1
#
_entry.id   AF-D6TVZ0-F1
#
_cell.length_a   1.000
_cell.length_b   1.000
_cell.length_c   1.000
_cell.angle_alpha   90.00
_cell.angle_beta   90.00
_cell.angle_gamma   90.00
#
_symmetry.space_group_name_H-M   'P 1'
#
loop_
_entity.id
_entity.type
_entity.pdbx_description
1 polymer ?
#
loop_
_entity_poly.entity_id
_entity_poly.type
_entity_poly.pdbx_seq_one_letter_code
_entity_poly.pdbx_strand_id
1 'polypeptide(L)'
;MKKIPQITIAFWIMKICATTLGETGGDLLSMTMRVGYAISSLLFIGLFVITLTTQLLSKKYHPFLYWSVILSTSIAGTTMSDYMDRTLGLGYAKGSLLLCTLLLAIFIVWRFSKASFSVNKITTVKVEFLFWTAILFSNTLGTALGDFLADDSHLGFGGGVLLISGLLALIVCAAFFTRISKTLLFWMAFVLTRPFGATMGDLLTKSHAQGGLGFGTIGSSLILAAILVVFILITSRPEISHASGVQAGLLKQNWRMFTRRFRLTTGFDEK
;
A
#
# COMPACT_ATOMS: atom_id res chain seq x y z
N MET A 1 5.11 16.95 15.10
CA MET A 1 4.06 15.99 15.51
C MET A 1 3.97 14.92 14.43
N LYS A 2 4.10 13.63 14.77
CA LYS A 2 4.01 12.53 13.77
C LYS A 2 2.59 12.47 13.22
N LYS A 3 2.43 12.45 11.89
CA LYS A 3 1.15 12.23 11.16
C LYS A 3 1.02 10.82 10.57
N ILE A 4 1.96 9.93 10.88
CA ILE A 4 2.10 8.61 10.23
C ILE A 4 2.21 7.51 11.29
N PRO A 5 1.61 6.32 11.06
CA PRO A 5 1.72 5.18 11.97
C PRO A 5 3.16 4.77 12.25
N GLN A 6 3.34 4.12 13.40
CA GLN A 6 4.57 3.37 13.69
C GLN A 6 4.70 2.19 12.73
N ILE A 7 5.87 2.04 12.11
CA ILE A 7 6.18 0.95 11.18
C ILE A 7 6.38 -0.33 12.01
N THR A 8 5.32 -1.12 12.12
CA THR A 8 5.28 -2.40 12.85
C THR A 8 4.85 -3.52 11.88
N ILE A 9 4.83 -4.77 12.34
CA ILE A 9 4.24 -5.88 11.55
C ILE A 9 2.78 -5.58 11.22
N ALA A 10 2.01 -5.01 12.16
CA ALA A 10 0.63 -4.61 11.93
C ALA A 10 0.51 -3.56 10.82
N PHE A 11 1.47 -2.63 10.69
CA PHE A 11 1.52 -1.68 9.58
C PHE A 11 1.64 -2.39 8.23
N TRP A 12 2.53 -3.38 8.12
CA TRP A 12 2.71 -4.12 6.87
C TRP A 12 1.49 -4.99 6.53
N ILE A 13 0.87 -5.62 7.52
CA ILE A 13 -0.39 -6.37 7.32
C ILE A 13 -1.48 -5.42 6.80
N MET A 14 -1.73 -4.30 7.49
CA MET A 14 -2.70 -3.31 7.04
C MET A 14 -2.37 -2.75 5.66
N LYS A 15 -1.08 -2.52 5.35
CA LYS A 15 -0.64 -2.03 4.05
C LYS A 15 -0.97 -3.03 2.95
N ILE A 16 -0.64 -4.30 3.14
CA ILE A 16 -0.97 -5.38 2.21
C ILE A 16 -2.49 -5.46 2.02
N CYS A 17 -3.27 -5.50 3.12
CA CYS A 17 -4.73 -5.53 3.03
C CYS A 17 -5.29 -4.33 2.28
N ALA A 18 -4.78 -3.12 2.55
CA ALA A 18 -5.22 -1.90 1.87
C ALA A 18 -4.84 -1.89 0.39
N THR A 19 -3.66 -2.39 0.01
CA THR A 19 -3.26 -2.47 -1.40
C THR A 19 -4.02 -3.53 -2.17
N THR A 20 -4.30 -4.69 -1.56
CA THR A 20 -5.11 -5.73 -2.17
C THR A 20 -6.57 -5.29 -2.28
N LEU A 21 -7.12 -4.66 -1.23
CA LEU A 21 -8.46 -4.06 -1.27
C LEU A 21 -8.54 -2.94 -2.32
N GLY A 22 -7.45 -2.20 -2.52
CA GLY A 22 -7.33 -1.20 -3.57
C GLY A 22 -7.61 -1.78 -4.94
N GLU A 23 -7.01 -2.94 -5.24
CA GLU A 23 -7.23 -3.68 -6.48
C GLU A 23 -8.66 -4.20 -6.59
N THR A 24 -9.08 -5.02 -5.62
CA THR A 24 -10.39 -5.67 -5.68
C THR A 24 -11.54 -4.66 -5.66
N GLY A 25 -11.37 -3.52 -4.97
CA GLY A 25 -12.34 -2.43 -4.93
C GLY A 25 -12.38 -1.61 -6.22
N GLY A 26 -11.25 -1.40 -6.88
CA GLY A 26 -11.19 -0.77 -8.20
C GLY A 26 -11.89 -1.60 -9.26
N ASP A 27 -11.59 -2.90 -9.29
CA ASP A 27 -12.22 -3.90 -10.14
C ASP A 27 -13.72 -4.10 -9.85
N LEU A 28 -14.10 -4.01 -8.58
CA LEU A 28 -15.50 -4.10 -8.18
C LEU A 28 -16.33 -3.03 -8.88
N LEU A 29 -15.89 -1.76 -8.84
CA LEU A 29 -16.65 -0.67 -9.45
C LEU A 29 -16.52 -0.69 -10.98
N SER A 30 -15.29 -0.82 -11.48
CA SER A 30 -15.01 -0.68 -12.91
C SER A 30 -15.51 -1.87 -13.73
N MET A 31 -15.23 -3.11 -13.28
CA MET A 31 -15.54 -4.34 -14.00
C MET A 31 -16.85 -4.97 -13.54
N THR A 32 -17.00 -5.20 -12.23
CA THR A 32 -18.13 -6.00 -11.70
C THR A 32 -19.44 -5.22 -11.75
N MET A 33 -19.43 -3.95 -11.34
CA MET A 33 -20.56 -3.04 -11.46
C MET A 33 -20.67 -2.40 -12.85
N ARG A 34 -19.72 -2.68 -13.76
CA ARG A 34 -19.68 -2.21 -15.15
C ARG A 34 -19.77 -0.68 -15.29
N VAL A 35 -19.28 0.07 -14.31
CA VAL A 35 -19.19 1.54 -14.38
C VAL A 35 -18.14 1.98 -15.41
N GLY A 36 -17.17 1.12 -15.70
CA GLY A 36 -16.08 1.37 -16.63
C GLY A 36 -14.92 2.12 -15.97
N TYR A 37 -13.73 1.96 -16.55
CA TYR A 37 -12.48 2.47 -15.99
C TYR A 37 -12.45 4.00 -15.91
N ALA A 38 -12.84 4.71 -16.97
CA ALA A 38 -12.80 6.17 -17.02
C ALA A 38 -13.61 6.85 -15.90
N ILE A 39 -14.88 6.45 -15.75
CA ILE A 39 -15.79 7.02 -14.73
C ILE A 39 -15.32 6.61 -13.35
N SER A 40 -14.90 5.36 -13.17
CA SER A 40 -14.37 4.86 -11.90
C SER A 40 -13.10 5.61 -11.48
N SER A 41 -12.17 5.88 -12.41
CA SER A 41 -10.99 6.72 -12.16
C SER A 41 -11.37 8.12 -11.68
N LEU A 42 -12.30 8.79 -12.36
CA LEU A 42 -12.74 10.13 -11.95
C LEU A 42 -13.33 10.12 -10.53
N LEU A 43 -14.18 9.15 -10.21
CA LEU A 43 -14.78 9.01 -8.88
C LEU A 43 -13.73 8.76 -7.79
N PHE A 44 -12.80 7.83 -8.01
CA PHE A 44 -11.80 7.48 -7.01
C PHE A 44 -10.69 8.53 -6.87
N ILE A 45 -10.32 9.22 -7.95
CA ILE A 45 -9.45 10.40 -7.86
C ILE A 45 -10.14 11.49 -7.05
N GLY A 46 -11.42 11.75 -7.28
CA GLY A 46 -12.21 12.68 -6.46
C GLY A 46 -12.20 12.30 -4.97
N LEU A 47 -12.46 11.04 -4.65
CA LEU A 47 -12.39 10.51 -3.28
C LEU A 47 -10.98 10.65 -2.67
N PHE A 48 -9.94 10.37 -3.45
CA PHE A 48 -8.55 10.54 -3.03
C PHE A 48 -8.25 12.01 -2.73
N VAL A 49 -8.66 12.96 -3.58
CA VAL A 49 -8.47 14.40 -3.33
C VAL A 49 -9.16 14.84 -2.05
N ILE A 50 -10.39 14.37 -1.78
CA ILE A 50 -11.13 14.70 -0.56
C ILE A 50 -10.41 14.18 0.69
N THR A 51 -10.03 12.89 0.69
CA THR A 51 -9.33 12.28 1.83
C THR A 51 -7.95 12.90 2.04
N LEU A 52 -7.19 13.14 0.96
CA LEU A 52 -5.90 13.80 0.98
C LEU A 52 -6.00 15.21 1.53
N THR A 53 -6.94 16.02 1.05
CA THR A 53 -7.14 17.39 1.56
C THR A 53 -7.42 17.38 3.06
N THR A 54 -8.27 16.46 3.52
CA THR A 54 -8.58 16.29 4.94
C THR A 54 -7.33 15.92 5.75
N GLN A 55 -6.45 15.05 5.21
CA GLN A 55 -5.17 14.68 5.82
C GLN A 55 -4.17 15.85 5.88
N LEU A 56 -4.07 16.64 4.81
CA LEU A 56 -3.20 17.82 4.74
C LEU A 56 -3.62 18.88 5.78
N LEU A 57 -4.94 19.10 5.92
CA LEU A 57 -5.51 20.05 6.88
C LEU A 57 -5.43 19.57 8.34
N SER A 58 -5.34 18.26 8.56
CA SER A 58 -5.27 17.71 9.91
C SER A 58 -3.95 18.04 10.61
N LYS A 59 -4.04 18.48 11.87
CA LYS A 59 -2.87 18.85 12.70
C LYS A 59 -2.34 17.69 13.55
N LYS A 60 -3.07 16.57 13.62
CA LYS A 60 -2.74 15.40 14.46
C LYS A 60 -2.82 14.12 13.62
N TYR A 61 -2.20 13.06 14.10
CA TYR A 61 -2.35 11.74 13.49
C TYR A 61 -3.73 11.16 13.80
N HIS A 62 -4.48 10.86 12.74
CA HIS A 62 -5.74 10.11 12.81
C HIS A 62 -5.59 8.81 12.02
N PRO A 63 -5.55 7.64 12.67
CA PRO A 63 -5.33 6.36 11.99
C PRO A 63 -6.32 6.11 10.85
N PHE A 64 -7.61 6.31 11.09
CA PHE A 64 -8.65 6.13 10.07
C PHE A 64 -8.45 7.03 8.85
N LEU A 65 -8.03 8.28 9.07
CA LEU A 65 -7.78 9.23 7.99
C LEU A 65 -6.54 8.83 7.18
N TYR A 66 -5.46 8.45 7.85
CA TYR A 66 -4.26 7.98 7.15
C TYR A 66 -4.57 6.74 6.28
N TRP A 67 -5.27 5.77 6.84
CA TRP A 67 -5.62 4.55 6.12
C TRP A 67 -6.67 4.79 5.03
N SER A 68 -7.57 5.76 5.17
CA SER A 68 -8.50 6.12 4.09
C SER A 68 -7.79 6.80 2.92
N VAL A 69 -6.77 7.63 3.18
CA VAL A 69 -5.93 8.16 2.10
C VAL A 69 -5.16 7.03 1.41
N ILE A 70 -4.53 6.14 2.18
CA ILE A 70 -3.79 4.97 1.64
C ILE A 70 -4.70 4.05 0.83
N LEU A 71 -5.94 3.83 1.27
CA LEU A 71 -6.89 3.01 0.54
C LEU A 71 -7.38 3.71 -0.73
N SER A 72 -7.85 4.95 -0.63
CA SER A 72 -8.39 5.70 -1.78
C SER A 72 -7.34 5.94 -2.86
N THR A 73 -6.09 6.24 -2.50
CA THR A 73 -4.99 6.35 -3.48
C THR A 73 -4.66 5.01 -4.14
N SER A 74 -4.87 3.89 -3.43
CA SER A 74 -4.69 2.56 -4.00
C SER A 74 -5.79 2.25 -5.02
N ILE A 75 -7.05 2.52 -4.69
CA ILE A 75 -8.17 2.28 -5.62
C ILE A 75 -8.09 3.21 -6.84
N ALA A 76 -7.75 4.49 -6.63
CA ALA A 76 -7.54 5.44 -7.71
C ALA A 76 -6.39 4.99 -8.62
N GLY A 77 -5.29 4.49 -8.04
CA GLY A 77 -4.16 3.95 -8.78
C GLY A 77 -4.53 2.75 -9.66
N THR A 78 -5.30 1.78 -9.15
CA THR A 78 -5.79 0.62 -9.94
C THR A 78 -6.55 1.11 -11.16
N THR A 79 -7.64 1.87 -10.93
CA THR A 79 -8.53 2.26 -12.03
C THR A 79 -7.83 3.17 -13.03
N MET A 80 -6.91 4.04 -12.60
CA MET A 80 -6.10 4.86 -13.51
C MET A 80 -5.16 4.00 -14.36
N SER A 81 -4.54 2.98 -13.77
CA SER A 81 -3.70 2.02 -14.50
C SER A 81 -4.52 1.30 -15.57
N ASP A 82 -5.65 0.71 -15.19
CA ASP A 82 -6.53 0.00 -16.12
C ASP A 82 -7.06 0.90 -17.23
N TYR A 83 -7.43 2.13 -16.89
CA TYR A 83 -7.86 3.11 -17.89
C TYR A 83 -6.75 3.37 -18.91
N MET A 84 -5.54 3.61 -18.43
CA MET A 84 -4.38 3.88 -19.28
C MET A 84 -4.01 2.67 -20.14
N ASP A 85 -3.90 1.49 -19.55
CA ASP A 85 -3.38 0.32 -20.24
C ASP A 85 -4.44 -0.35 -21.12
N ARG A 86 -5.67 -0.49 -20.61
CA ARG A 86 -6.76 -1.22 -21.30
C ARG A 86 -7.63 -0.29 -22.17
N THR A 87 -7.99 0.89 -21.67
CA THR A 87 -8.93 1.79 -22.40
C THR A 87 -8.22 2.71 -23.39
N LEU A 88 -7.09 3.31 -22.99
CA LEU A 88 -6.27 4.14 -23.89
C LEU A 88 -5.34 3.28 -24.77
N GLY A 89 -5.20 1.98 -24.50
CA GLY A 89 -4.47 1.04 -25.33
C GLY A 89 -2.95 1.18 -25.27
N LEU A 90 -2.41 1.73 -24.17
CA LEU A 90 -0.96 1.80 -23.98
C LEU A 90 -0.33 0.41 -23.81
N GLY A 91 -1.05 -0.51 -23.17
CA GLY A 91 -0.55 -1.82 -22.77
C GLY A 91 0.40 -1.76 -21.57
N TYR A 92 0.39 -2.81 -20.74
CA TYR A 92 1.02 -2.77 -19.42
C TYR A 92 2.54 -2.53 -19.46
N ALA A 93 3.25 -3.04 -20.47
CA ALA A 93 4.69 -2.81 -20.62
C ALA A 93 5.03 -1.32 -20.79
N LYS A 94 4.35 -0.63 -21.73
CA LYS A 94 4.59 0.80 -22.00
C LYS A 94 4.04 1.67 -20.87
N GLY A 95 2.87 1.31 -20.32
CA GLY A 95 2.29 1.97 -19.15
C GLY A 95 3.20 1.92 -17.93
N SER A 96 3.74 0.74 -17.62
CA SER A 96 4.70 0.54 -16.52
C SER A 96 5.97 1.35 -16.74
N LEU A 97 6.52 1.37 -17.96
CA LEU A 97 7.70 2.17 -18.27
C LEU A 97 7.44 3.67 -18.09
N LEU A 98 6.32 4.17 -18.61
CA LEU A 98 5.92 5.56 -18.46
C LEU A 98 5.77 5.94 -16.98
N LEU A 99 5.01 5.16 -16.21
CA LEU A 99 4.79 5.41 -14.79
C LEU A 99 6.08 5.31 -13.97
N CYS A 100 6.99 4.41 -14.33
CA CYS A 100 8.31 4.30 -13.72
C CYS A 100 9.13 5.58 -13.97
N THR A 101 9.17 6.08 -15.22
CA THR A 101 9.88 7.33 -15.54
C THR A 101 9.32 8.54 -14.80
N LEU A 102 7.98 8.65 -14.70
CA LEU A 102 7.32 9.72 -13.95
C LEU A 102 7.62 9.64 -12.44
N LEU A 103 7.57 8.44 -11.88
CA LEU A 103 7.90 8.22 -10.47
C LEU A 103 9.37 8.59 -10.17
N LEU A 104 10.31 8.21 -11.05
CA LEU A 104 11.71 8.61 -10.92
C LEU A 104 11.87 10.13 -11.01
N ALA A 105 11.17 10.79 -11.94
CA ALA A 105 11.18 12.25 -12.04
C ALA A 105 10.67 12.92 -10.76
N ILE A 106 9.61 12.40 -10.14
CA ILE A 106 9.10 12.88 -8.84
C ILE A 106 10.15 12.73 -7.74
N PHE A 107 10.82 11.58 -7.66
CA PHE A 107 11.89 11.37 -6.68
C PHE A 107 13.08 12.30 -6.91
N ILE A 108 13.43 12.60 -8.17
CA ILE A 108 14.48 13.56 -8.53
C ILE A 108 14.09 14.98 -8.08
N VAL A 109 12.87 15.45 -8.40
CA VAL A 109 12.37 16.76 -7.95
C VAL A 109 12.34 16.86 -6.43
N TRP A 110 11.92 15.79 -5.75
CA TRP A 110 11.94 15.72 -4.30
C TRP A 110 13.39 15.78 -3.76
N ARG A 111 14.34 15.10 -4.39
CA ARG A 111 15.77 15.16 -4.02
C ARG A 111 16.34 16.57 -4.10
N PHE A 112 15.90 17.37 -5.08
CA PHE A 112 16.30 18.77 -5.24
C PHE A 112 15.62 19.72 -4.24
N SER A 113 14.47 19.33 -3.71
CA SER A 113 13.75 20.12 -2.70
C SER A 113 14.45 20.16 -1.33
N LYS A 114 15.59 19.45 -1.17
CA LYS A 114 16.36 19.28 0.10
C LYS A 114 15.54 18.76 1.28
N ALA A 115 14.32 18.29 1.02
CA ALA A 115 13.45 17.70 2.02
C ALA A 115 13.90 16.27 2.35
N SER A 116 13.67 15.85 3.59
CA SER A 116 13.99 14.49 4.00
C SER A 116 13.04 13.48 3.32
N PHE A 117 13.58 12.39 2.80
CA PHE A 117 12.78 11.20 2.41
C PHE A 117 12.25 10.41 3.61
N SER A 118 12.59 10.84 4.83
CA SER A 118 12.10 10.21 6.04
C SER A 118 10.63 10.52 6.24
N VAL A 119 9.83 9.45 6.22
CA VAL A 119 8.40 9.45 6.51
C VAL A 119 8.09 10.08 7.89
N ASN A 120 9.03 10.04 8.83
CA ASN A 120 8.87 10.64 10.16
C ASN A 120 9.15 12.16 10.21
N LYS A 121 9.76 12.74 9.16
CA LYS A 121 10.16 14.16 9.09
C LYS A 121 9.43 14.90 7.95
N ILE A 122 8.13 14.65 7.78
CA ILE A 122 7.28 15.45 6.88
C ILE A 122 6.87 16.72 7.64
N THR A 123 7.59 17.82 7.38
CA THR A 123 7.48 19.06 8.15
C THR A 123 6.64 20.14 7.46
N THR A 124 6.41 20.04 6.15
CA THR A 124 5.71 21.07 5.37
C THR A 124 4.66 20.47 4.44
N VAL A 125 3.62 21.23 4.14
CA VAL A 125 2.54 20.83 3.21
C VAL A 125 3.09 20.52 1.82
N LYS A 126 4.11 21.26 1.36
CA LYS A 126 4.75 21.01 0.06
C LYS A 126 5.38 19.61 -0.02
N VAL A 127 6.07 19.20 1.05
CA VAL A 127 6.68 17.86 1.13
C VAL A 127 5.62 16.78 1.30
N GLU A 128 4.56 17.07 2.07
CA GLU A 128 3.43 16.15 2.21
C GLU A 128 2.72 15.92 0.87
N PHE A 129 2.55 16.97 0.05
CA PHE A 129 2.00 16.86 -1.30
C PHE A 129 2.88 15.99 -2.20
N LEU A 130 4.20 16.28 -2.28
CA LEU A 130 5.15 15.47 -3.06
C LEU A 130 5.13 13.98 -2.64
N PHE A 131 5.04 13.72 -1.34
CA PHE A 131 4.93 12.37 -0.79
C PHE A 131 3.67 11.65 -1.32
N TRP A 132 2.51 12.29 -1.24
CA TRP A 132 1.26 11.69 -1.71
C TRP A 132 1.19 11.56 -3.23
N THR A 133 1.78 12.49 -3.98
CA THR A 133 1.95 12.37 -5.43
C THR A 133 2.82 11.16 -5.77
N ALA A 134 3.96 10.99 -5.11
CA ALA A 134 4.82 9.81 -5.31
C ALA A 134 4.07 8.50 -4.99
N ILE A 135 3.24 8.49 -3.94
CA ILE A 135 2.40 7.34 -3.61
C ILE A 135 1.37 7.05 -4.70
N LEU A 136 0.68 8.05 -5.24
CA LEU A 136 -0.32 7.84 -6.30
C LEU A 136 0.33 7.23 -7.55
N PHE A 137 1.45 7.79 -8.02
CA PHE A 137 2.17 7.26 -9.18
C PHE A 137 2.76 5.88 -8.90
N SER A 138 3.29 5.64 -7.70
CA SER A 138 3.74 4.32 -7.27
C SER A 138 2.58 3.31 -7.22
N ASN A 139 1.39 3.73 -6.82
CA ASN A 139 0.22 2.86 -6.75
C ASN A 139 -0.26 2.45 -8.13
N THR A 140 -0.28 3.42 -9.05
CA THR A 140 -0.63 3.21 -10.46
C THR A 140 0.40 2.31 -11.14
N LEU A 141 1.70 2.60 -10.94
CA LEU A 141 2.81 1.77 -11.44
C LEU A 141 2.71 0.35 -10.92
N GLY A 142 2.38 0.18 -9.64
CA GLY A 142 2.29 -1.15 -9.05
C GLY A 142 1.18 -2.00 -9.65
N THR A 143 0.03 -1.42 -10.01
CA THR A 143 -1.01 -2.18 -10.74
C THR A 143 -0.52 -2.52 -12.15
N ALA A 144 -0.06 -1.54 -12.93
CA ALA A 144 0.46 -1.78 -14.29
C ALA A 144 1.54 -2.88 -14.31
N LEU A 145 2.47 -2.83 -13.34
CA LEU A 145 3.56 -3.79 -13.23
C LEU A 145 3.07 -5.16 -12.74
N GLY A 146 2.11 -5.19 -11.81
CA GLY A 146 1.48 -6.43 -11.34
C GLY A 146 0.77 -7.17 -12.46
N ASP A 147 0.02 -6.43 -13.28
CA ASP A 147 -0.71 -6.94 -14.43
C ASP A 147 0.24 -7.34 -15.57
N PHE A 148 1.29 -6.53 -15.84
CA PHE A 148 2.35 -6.91 -16.78
C PHE A 148 3.01 -8.24 -16.39
N LEU A 149 3.30 -8.43 -15.11
CA LEU A 149 3.86 -9.69 -14.62
C LEU A 149 2.86 -10.84 -14.77
N ALA A 150 1.58 -10.62 -14.52
CA ALA A 150 0.59 -11.68 -14.65
C ALA A 150 0.28 -12.05 -16.11
N ASP A 151 -0.03 -11.06 -16.95
CA ASP A 151 -0.61 -11.25 -18.28
C ASP A 151 0.47 -11.37 -19.36
N ASP A 152 1.45 -10.46 -19.39
CA ASP A 152 2.39 -10.33 -20.50
C ASP A 152 3.66 -11.17 -20.31
N SER A 153 4.07 -11.43 -19.07
CA SER A 153 5.35 -12.13 -18.79
C SER A 153 5.23 -13.66 -18.69
N HIS A 154 4.01 -14.20 -18.87
CA HIS A 154 3.68 -15.62 -18.71
C HIS A 154 3.87 -16.21 -17.30
N LEU A 155 4.17 -15.38 -16.29
CA LEU A 155 4.24 -15.82 -14.89
C LEU A 155 2.86 -16.17 -14.30
N GLY A 156 1.80 -15.56 -14.82
CA GLY A 156 0.46 -15.63 -14.23
C GLY A 156 0.39 -14.98 -12.85
N PHE A 157 -0.81 -14.89 -12.27
CA PHE A 157 -0.99 -14.26 -10.95
C PHE A 157 -0.18 -14.96 -9.84
N GLY A 158 -0.18 -16.30 -9.82
CA GLY A 158 0.58 -17.07 -8.83
C GLY A 158 2.09 -16.84 -8.93
N GLY A 159 2.65 -16.86 -10.15
CA GLY A 159 4.08 -16.61 -10.37
C GLY A 159 4.48 -15.18 -10.02
N GLY A 160 3.64 -14.20 -10.35
CA GLY A 160 3.85 -12.79 -9.97
C GLY A 160 3.87 -12.59 -8.45
N VAL A 161 2.90 -13.18 -7.73
CA VAL A 161 2.87 -13.16 -6.25
C VAL A 161 4.13 -13.78 -5.66
N LEU A 162 4.58 -14.93 -6.18
CA LEU A 162 5.81 -15.59 -5.71
C LEU A 162 7.06 -14.75 -5.95
N LEU A 163 7.21 -14.18 -7.15
CA LEU A 163 8.34 -13.33 -7.50
C LEU A 163 8.43 -12.12 -6.58
N ILE A 164 7.32 -11.39 -6.42
CA ILE A 164 7.30 -10.16 -5.61
C ILE A 164 7.49 -10.49 -4.12
N SER A 165 6.94 -11.61 -3.64
CA SER A 165 7.19 -12.11 -2.29
C SER A 165 8.67 -12.42 -2.07
N GLY A 166 9.33 -13.03 -3.06
CA GLY A 166 10.78 -13.27 -3.04
C GLY A 166 11.58 -11.97 -2.93
N LEU A 167 11.23 -10.96 -3.72
CA LEU A 167 11.87 -9.64 -3.64
C LEU A 167 11.66 -8.97 -2.28
N LEU A 168 10.44 -9.04 -1.72
CA LEU A 168 10.16 -8.53 -0.38
C LEU A 168 10.97 -9.29 0.69
N ALA A 169 11.08 -10.61 0.57
CA ALA A 169 11.91 -11.42 1.47
C ALA A 169 13.39 -11.04 1.37
N LEU A 170 13.91 -10.78 0.16
CA LEU A 170 15.27 -10.28 -0.04
C LEU A 170 15.47 -8.91 0.60
N ILE A 171 14.49 -8.00 0.55
CA ILE A 171 14.57 -6.71 1.23
C ILE A 171 14.60 -6.90 2.74
N VAL A 172 13.80 -7.82 3.29
CA VAL A 172 13.83 -8.17 4.71
C VAL A 172 15.21 -8.73 5.08
N CYS A 173 15.75 -9.68 4.31
CA CYS A 173 17.10 -10.20 4.51
C CYS A 173 18.16 -9.09 4.44
N ALA A 174 18.10 -8.22 3.45
CA ALA A 174 19.00 -7.06 3.34
C ALA A 174 18.87 -6.13 4.56
N ALA A 175 17.67 -5.97 5.11
CA ALA A 175 17.46 -5.21 6.33
C ALA A 175 18.10 -5.84 7.58
N PHE A 176 18.32 -7.16 7.62
CA PHE A 176 18.99 -7.82 8.74
C PHE A 176 20.51 -7.98 8.54
N PHE A 177 20.94 -8.26 7.32
CA PHE A 177 22.31 -8.69 7.03
C PHE A 177 23.20 -7.60 6.42
N THR A 178 22.65 -6.44 6.03
CA THR A 178 23.42 -5.38 5.37
C THR A 178 23.33 -4.02 6.09
N ARG A 179 24.27 -3.13 5.75
CA ARG A 179 24.33 -1.74 6.20
C ARG A 179 23.59 -0.77 5.26
N ILE A 180 22.77 -1.28 4.34
CA ILE A 180 21.97 -0.44 3.43
C ILE A 180 21.03 0.45 4.26
N SER A 181 20.82 1.69 3.77
CA SER A 181 19.92 2.65 4.40
C SER A 181 18.52 2.06 4.64
N LYS A 182 18.06 2.09 5.89
CA LYS A 182 16.72 1.60 6.26
C LYS A 182 15.62 2.41 5.60
N THR A 183 15.85 3.69 5.33
CA THR A 183 14.91 4.53 4.58
C THR A 183 14.76 4.04 3.15
N LEU A 184 15.86 3.65 2.50
CA LEU A 184 15.82 3.10 1.14
C LEU A 184 15.09 1.76 1.12
N LEU A 185 15.45 0.85 2.02
CA LEU A 185 14.80 -0.46 2.15
C LEU A 185 13.30 -0.35 2.43
N PHE A 186 12.90 0.62 3.27
CA PHE A 186 11.50 0.92 3.52
C PHE A 186 10.78 1.34 2.24
N TRP A 187 11.34 2.29 1.47
CA TRP A 187 10.71 2.75 0.24
C TRP A 187 10.62 1.64 -0.81
N MET A 188 11.65 0.82 -0.96
CA MET A 188 11.61 -0.33 -1.86
C MET A 188 10.51 -1.32 -1.46
N ALA A 189 10.43 -1.68 -0.17
CA ALA A 189 9.37 -2.56 0.32
C ALA A 189 7.99 -1.92 0.14
N PHE A 190 7.84 -0.64 0.49
CA PHE A 190 6.58 0.10 0.40
C PHE A 190 6.06 0.15 -1.05
N VAL A 191 6.94 0.47 -2.01
CA VAL A 191 6.61 0.48 -3.43
C VAL A 191 6.24 -0.93 -3.90
N LEU A 192 7.03 -1.96 -3.54
CA LEU A 192 6.79 -3.35 -3.95
C LEU A 192 5.54 -3.99 -3.32
N THR A 193 5.06 -3.50 -2.18
CA THR A 193 3.78 -3.99 -1.63
C THR A 193 2.60 -3.71 -2.54
N ARG A 194 2.70 -2.71 -3.43
CA ARG A 194 1.63 -2.43 -4.37
C ARG A 194 1.47 -3.49 -5.46
N PRO A 195 2.48 -3.79 -6.30
CA PRO A 195 2.33 -4.85 -7.29
C PRO A 195 2.01 -6.19 -6.63
N PHE A 196 2.55 -6.46 -5.43
CA PHE A 196 2.12 -7.61 -4.64
C PHE A 196 0.61 -7.59 -4.37
N GLY A 197 0.08 -6.46 -3.90
CA GLY A 197 -1.33 -6.29 -3.60
C GLY A 197 -2.22 -6.44 -4.83
N ALA A 198 -1.80 -5.91 -5.98
CA ALA A 198 -2.51 -6.01 -7.25
C ALA A 198 -2.58 -7.48 -7.73
N THR A 199 -1.42 -8.12 -7.88
CA THR A 199 -1.36 -9.51 -8.34
C THR A 199 -2.06 -10.48 -7.35
N MET A 200 -1.97 -10.24 -6.05
CA MET A 200 -2.72 -11.02 -5.05
C MET A 200 -4.23 -10.76 -5.13
N GLY A 201 -4.64 -9.51 -5.36
CA GLY A 201 -6.05 -9.14 -5.54
C GLY A 201 -6.65 -9.90 -6.70
N ASP A 202 -5.96 -9.88 -7.84
CA ASP A 202 -6.37 -10.59 -9.03
C ASP A 202 -6.32 -12.11 -8.88
N LEU A 203 -5.29 -12.65 -8.20
CA LEU A 203 -5.25 -14.06 -7.84
C LEU A 203 -6.49 -14.47 -7.03
N LEU A 204 -6.99 -13.63 -6.13
CA LEU A 204 -8.18 -13.93 -5.34
C LEU A 204 -9.47 -13.80 -6.16
N THR A 205 -9.60 -12.77 -7.00
CA THR A 205 -10.88 -12.37 -7.60
C THR A 205 -11.13 -12.95 -8.99
N LYS A 206 -10.10 -13.05 -9.85
CA LYS A 206 -10.25 -13.47 -11.25
C LYS A 206 -10.63 -14.95 -11.33
N SER A 207 -11.22 -15.33 -12.46
CA SER A 207 -11.68 -16.70 -12.69
C SER A 207 -10.51 -17.70 -12.80
N HIS A 208 -10.79 -18.99 -12.57
CA HIS A 208 -9.79 -20.05 -12.79
C HIS A 208 -9.27 -20.10 -14.23
N ALA A 209 -10.10 -19.75 -15.22
CA ALA A 209 -9.69 -19.67 -16.62
C ALA A 209 -8.64 -18.58 -16.88
N GLN A 210 -8.61 -17.54 -16.05
CA GLN A 210 -7.60 -16.48 -16.07
C GLN A 210 -6.42 -16.76 -15.12
N GLY A 211 -6.43 -17.88 -14.39
CA GLY A 211 -5.40 -18.23 -13.41
C GLY A 211 -5.65 -17.69 -12.00
N GLY A 212 -6.85 -17.19 -11.70
CA GLY A 212 -7.29 -16.78 -10.36
C GLY A 212 -8.02 -17.88 -9.59
N LEU A 213 -8.45 -17.57 -8.36
CA LEU A 213 -9.14 -18.46 -7.43
C LEU A 213 -10.67 -18.34 -7.49
N GLY A 214 -11.20 -17.32 -8.17
CA GLY A 214 -12.64 -17.18 -8.41
C GLY A 214 -13.47 -16.75 -7.20
N PHE A 215 -12.89 -16.15 -6.16
CA PHE A 215 -13.66 -15.68 -4.99
C PHE A 215 -14.51 -14.43 -5.27
N GLY A 216 -14.25 -13.76 -6.40
CA GLY A 216 -15.00 -12.58 -6.84
C GLY A 216 -14.66 -11.32 -6.04
N THR A 217 -14.89 -10.17 -6.67
CA THR A 217 -14.50 -8.85 -6.16
C THR A 217 -15.27 -8.45 -4.90
N ILE A 218 -16.57 -8.75 -4.81
CA ILE A 218 -17.42 -8.37 -3.67
C ILE A 218 -16.94 -9.05 -2.38
N GLY A 219 -16.81 -10.38 -2.40
CA GLY A 219 -16.43 -11.17 -1.24
C GLY A 219 -15.02 -10.85 -0.75
N SER A 220 -14.05 -10.84 -1.66
CA SER A 220 -12.67 -10.47 -1.35
C SER A 220 -12.56 -9.06 -0.78
N SER A 221 -13.24 -8.08 -1.39
CA SER A 221 -13.22 -6.69 -0.90
C SER A 221 -13.82 -6.55 0.50
N LEU A 222 -14.94 -7.21 0.79
CA LEU A 222 -15.57 -7.17 2.12
C LEU A 222 -14.66 -7.75 3.20
N ILE A 223 -14.02 -8.90 2.94
CA ILE A 223 -13.11 -9.55 3.89
C ILE A 223 -11.88 -8.67 4.13
N LEU A 224 -11.25 -8.15 3.07
CA LEU A 224 -10.08 -7.29 3.19
C LEU A 224 -10.40 -5.97 3.92
N ALA A 225 -11.57 -5.38 3.64
CA ALA A 225 -12.06 -4.20 4.35
C ALA A 225 -12.31 -4.49 5.84
N ALA A 226 -12.93 -5.62 6.16
CA ALA A 226 -13.16 -6.03 7.54
C ALA A 226 -11.84 -6.22 8.31
N ILE A 227 -10.87 -6.92 7.71
CA ILE A 227 -9.54 -7.10 8.30
C ILE A 227 -8.87 -5.75 8.53
N LEU A 228 -8.89 -4.87 7.52
CA LEU A 228 -8.29 -3.53 7.62
C LEU A 228 -8.93 -2.73 8.76
N VAL A 229 -10.26 -2.67 8.85
CA VAL A 229 -10.98 -1.94 9.90
C VAL A 229 -10.68 -2.53 11.28
N VAL A 230 -10.67 -3.86 11.44
CA VAL A 230 -10.34 -4.52 12.71
C VAL A 230 -8.92 -4.17 13.15
N PHE A 231 -7.94 -4.22 12.24
CA PHE A 231 -6.57 -3.87 12.58
C PHE A 231 -6.40 -2.37 12.89
N ILE A 232 -7.11 -1.48 12.19
CA ILE A 232 -7.14 -0.06 12.53
C ILE A 232 -7.69 0.11 13.95
N LEU A 233 -8.81 -0.54 14.29
CA LEU A 233 -9.38 -0.46 15.63
C LEU A 233 -8.43 -0.98 16.71
N ILE A 234 -7.77 -2.13 16.48
CA ILE A 234 -6.80 -2.71 17.42
C ILE A 234 -5.61 -1.77 17.63
N THR A 235 -5.08 -1.19 16.55
CA THR A 235 -3.89 -0.32 16.60
C THR A 235 -4.21 1.11 17.02
N SER A 236 -5.48 1.53 16.98
CA SER A 236 -5.93 2.86 17.39
C SER A 236 -6.36 2.94 18.86
N ARG A 237 -6.50 1.80 19.55
CA ARG A 237 -6.85 1.80 20.99
C ARG A 237 -5.70 2.45 21.78
N PRO A 238 -5.98 3.48 22.60
CA PRO A 238 -5.00 3.99 23.55
C PRO A 238 -4.60 2.84 24.51
N GLU A 239 -3.33 2.77 24.90
CA GLU A 239 -2.89 1.85 25.95
C GLU A 239 -3.74 2.13 27.20
N ILE A 240 -4.70 1.25 27.49
CA ILE A 240 -5.45 1.32 28.75
C ILE A 240 -4.46 0.99 29.86
N SER A 241 -3.99 2.03 30.54
CA SER A 241 -3.23 1.90 31.78
C SER A 241 -4.17 1.37 32.87
N HIS A 242 -3.80 0.20 33.41
CA HIS A 242 -4.28 -0.48 34.63
C HIS A 242 -5.75 -0.95 34.73
N ALA A 243 -5.97 -2.27 34.76
CA ALA A 243 -6.24 -3.06 35.98
C ALA A 243 -6.80 -4.48 35.66
N SER A 244 -6.36 -5.45 36.48
CA SER A 244 -6.85 -6.83 36.75
C SER A 244 -7.04 -7.88 35.63
N GLY A 245 -6.54 -9.10 35.90
CA GLY A 245 -6.95 -10.33 35.23
C GLY A 245 -5.79 -11.14 34.63
N VAL A 246 -5.31 -12.12 35.39
CA VAL A 246 -4.13 -12.99 35.14
C VAL A 246 -4.17 -13.76 33.80
N GLN A 247 -5.28 -13.79 33.07
CA GLN A 247 -5.37 -14.41 31.74
C GLN A 247 -4.90 -13.53 30.58
N ALA A 248 -4.79 -12.21 30.75
CA ALA A 248 -4.25 -11.31 29.73
C ALA A 248 -2.71 -11.41 29.60
N GLY A 249 -2.04 -12.08 30.54
CA GLY A 249 -0.58 -12.17 30.62
C GLY A 249 0.06 -12.97 29.50
N LEU A 250 -0.50 -14.14 29.14
CA LEU A 250 0.12 -15.04 28.15
C LEU A 250 -0.02 -14.53 26.70
N LEU A 251 -1.18 -13.97 26.34
CA LEU A 251 -1.36 -13.30 25.04
C LEU A 251 -0.59 -11.97 24.98
N LYS A 252 -0.53 -11.18 26.07
CA LYS A 252 0.32 -9.97 26.14
C LYS A 252 1.80 -10.30 26.05
N GLN A 253 2.28 -11.38 26.67
CA GLN A 253 3.69 -11.72 26.70
C GLN A 253 4.15 -12.27 25.35
N ASN A 254 3.32 -13.05 24.67
CA ASN A 254 3.59 -13.50 23.30
C ASN A 254 3.54 -12.33 22.30
N TRP A 255 2.54 -11.43 22.39
CA TRP A 255 2.49 -10.23 21.53
C TRP A 255 3.63 -9.25 21.83
N ARG A 256 3.99 -9.05 23.12
CA ARG A 256 5.12 -8.21 23.52
C ARG A 256 6.47 -8.84 23.18
N MET A 257 6.63 -10.16 23.21
CA MET A 257 7.84 -10.81 22.71
C MET A 257 7.94 -10.71 21.18
N PHE A 258 6.85 -10.97 20.47
CA PHE A 258 6.79 -10.87 19.01
C PHE A 258 7.07 -9.45 18.52
N THR A 259 6.53 -8.44 19.21
CA THR A 259 6.77 -7.02 18.87
C THR A 259 8.09 -6.47 19.44
N ARG A 260 8.57 -6.87 20.63
CA ARG A 260 9.86 -6.39 21.18
C ARG A 260 11.07 -6.92 20.44
N ARG A 261 11.02 -8.17 19.96
CA ARG A 261 12.14 -8.74 19.19
C ARG A 261 12.34 -8.02 17.84
N PHE A 262 11.30 -7.33 17.35
CA PHE A 262 11.38 -6.38 16.23
C PHE A 262 11.53 -4.90 16.65
N ARG A 263 11.08 -4.51 17.86
CA ARG A 263 11.22 -3.13 18.39
C ARG A 263 12.70 -2.73 18.57
N LEU A 264 13.60 -3.68 18.82
CA LEU A 264 15.05 -3.45 18.88
C LEU A 264 15.72 -3.23 17.50
N THR A 265 14.97 -3.30 16.39
CA THR A 265 15.53 -3.12 15.02
C THR A 265 15.08 -1.82 14.34
N THR A 266 14.20 -1.05 14.97
CA THR A 266 13.86 0.31 14.53
C THR A 266 14.63 1.31 15.37
N GLY A 267 15.92 1.49 15.06
CA GLY A 267 16.72 2.63 15.49
C GLY A 267 16.23 3.92 14.84
N PHE A 268 14.98 4.29 15.12
CA PHE A 268 14.39 5.60 14.85
C PHE A 268 14.54 6.51 16.09
N ASP A 269 15.64 6.34 16.83
CA ASP A 269 16.04 7.28 17.88
C ASP A 269 17.06 8.28 17.34
N GLU A 270 16.71 9.54 17.58
CA GLU A 270 17.51 10.76 17.69
C GLU A 270 19.00 10.65 17.33
N LYS A 271 19.33 11.16 16.14
CA LYS A 271 20.29 12.26 15.96
C LYS A 271 19.81 13.19 14.84
#